data_AF-A0A6N8R5H5-F1
#
_entry.id   AF-A0A6N8R5H5-F1
#
_cell.length_a   1.000
_cell.length_b   1.000
_cell.length_c   1.000
_cell.angle_alpha   90.00
_cell.angle_beta   90.00
_cell.angle_gamma   90.00
#
_symmetry.space_group_name_H-M   'P 1'
#
loop_
_entity.id
_entity.type
_entity.pdbx_description
1 polymer ?
#
loop_
_entity_poly.entity_id
_entity_poly.type
_entity_poly.pdbx_seq_one_letter_code
_entity_poly.pdbx_strand_id
1 'polypeptide(L)'
;VQDKGLGTLMAMTLESVARQEGVKRVTCSAREDAVEFFAKLGFVNQGEITTPTTTPIRHFLMIKPVATLDDILHRGDWCAQLQQAWYEHIPLSEKMGVRIQQYTGQKFITTMPETGNQNPHHTLFAGSLFSLATLTGWGLIWLMLRERHLGGTIILADAHIRYSKPISGKPHAVADLGALSGDLDRLARGRKARVQMQVEIFGDETPGAVFEGTYIVLPAKPFGPYEEGGNEEE
;
A
#
# COMPACT_ATOMS: atom_id res chain seq x y z
N VAL A 1 41.73 2.05 -5.08
CA VAL A 1 40.32 2.06 -5.58
C VAL A 1 39.37 2.74 -4.60
N GLN A 2 39.79 2.99 -3.35
CA GLN A 2 39.20 4.04 -2.51
C GLN A 2 39.41 5.42 -3.19
N ASP A 3 38.48 6.36 -2.95
CA ASP A 3 38.47 7.76 -3.43
C ASP A 3 37.85 8.10 -4.80
N LYS A 4 37.20 7.16 -5.49
CA LYS A 4 36.42 7.50 -6.71
C LYS A 4 34.96 7.92 -6.43
N GLY A 5 34.57 8.08 -5.16
CA GLY A 5 33.18 8.40 -4.78
C GLY A 5 32.16 7.27 -5.04
N LEU A 6 32.59 6.12 -5.58
CA LEU A 6 31.72 4.99 -5.93
C LEU A 6 30.92 4.44 -4.74
N GLY A 7 31.51 4.43 -3.54
CA GLY A 7 30.81 4.01 -2.32
C GLY A 7 29.64 4.93 -1.98
N THR A 8 29.84 6.24 -2.10
CA THR A 8 28.78 7.24 -1.90
C THR A 8 27.70 7.10 -2.96
N LEU A 9 28.10 6.97 -4.24
CA LEU A 9 27.16 6.78 -5.34
C LEU A 9 26.29 5.54 -5.13
N MET A 10 26.90 4.40 -4.80
CA MET A 10 26.18 3.16 -4.52
C MET A 10 25.21 3.32 -3.36
N ALA A 11 25.63 3.93 -2.25
CA ALA A 11 24.75 4.17 -1.10
C ALA A 11 23.57 5.09 -1.45
N MET A 12 23.80 6.16 -2.22
CA MET A 12 22.75 7.07 -2.68
C MET A 12 21.78 6.38 -3.65
N THR A 13 22.28 5.58 -4.59
CA THR A 13 21.44 4.83 -5.53
C THR A 13 20.59 3.79 -4.81
N LEU A 14 21.17 3.02 -3.89
CA LEU A 14 20.43 2.06 -3.08
C LEU A 14 19.38 2.75 -2.20
N GLU A 15 19.68 3.90 -1.63
CA GLU A 15 18.71 4.69 -0.87
C GLU A 15 17.58 5.19 -1.78
N SER A 16 17.87 5.65 -2.99
CA SER A 16 16.86 6.07 -3.96
C SER A 16 15.91 4.92 -4.32
N VAL A 17 16.45 3.73 -4.59
CA VAL A 17 15.66 2.53 -4.84
C VAL A 17 14.84 2.16 -3.59
N ALA A 18 15.44 2.20 -2.39
CA ALA A 18 14.74 1.93 -1.14
C ALA A 18 13.55 2.88 -0.93
N ARG A 19 13.69 4.18 -1.26
CA ARG A 19 12.57 5.14 -1.23
C ARG A 19 11.46 4.77 -2.22
N GLN A 20 11.83 4.40 -3.44
CA GLN A 20 10.87 3.99 -4.48
C GLN A 20 10.09 2.74 -4.06
N GLU A 21 10.78 1.75 -3.49
CA GLU A 21 10.20 0.50 -2.98
C GLU A 21 9.43 0.69 -1.66
N GLY A 22 9.42 1.89 -1.07
CA GLY A 22 8.71 2.16 0.20
C GLY A 22 9.35 1.44 1.40
N VAL A 23 10.63 1.12 1.32
CA VAL A 23 11.40 0.51 2.41
C VAL A 23 11.47 1.47 3.59
N LYS A 24 11.26 0.97 4.81
CA LYS A 24 11.27 1.79 6.04
C LYS A 24 12.68 2.22 6.47
N ARG A 25 13.67 1.35 6.25
CA ARG A 25 15.07 1.57 6.66
C ARG A 25 16.04 0.75 5.82
N VAL A 26 17.24 1.28 5.60
CA VAL A 26 18.39 0.54 5.06
C VAL A 26 19.31 0.16 6.22
N THR A 27 19.76 -1.09 6.22
CA THR A 27 20.71 -1.60 7.22
C THR A 27 21.96 -2.12 6.54
N CYS A 28 23.14 -1.84 7.08
CA CYS A 28 24.38 -2.46 6.63
C CYS A 28 25.24 -2.91 7.82
N SER A 29 26.09 -3.90 7.56
CA SER A 29 27.17 -4.32 8.45
C SER A 29 28.44 -3.61 8.01
N ALA A 30 28.85 -2.56 8.73
CA ALA A 30 30.05 -1.81 8.42
C ALA A 30 31.25 -2.37 9.22
N ARG A 31 32.42 -2.48 8.59
CA ARG A 31 33.68 -2.69 9.31
C ARG A 31 33.99 -1.47 10.17
N GLU A 32 34.76 -1.67 11.24
CA GLU A 32 35.18 -0.60 12.16
C GLU A 32 35.75 0.63 11.43
N ASP A 33 36.60 0.42 10.42
CA ASP A 33 37.22 1.49 9.61
C ASP A 33 36.24 2.20 8.65
N ALA A 34 35.07 1.61 8.39
CA ALA A 34 34.03 2.16 7.51
C ALA A 34 32.88 2.83 8.27
N VAL A 35 32.85 2.78 9.60
CA VAL A 35 31.77 3.36 10.43
C VAL A 35 31.61 4.86 10.16
N GLU A 36 32.71 5.60 10.14
CA GLU A 36 32.68 7.06 9.93
C GLU A 36 32.16 7.43 8.53
N PHE A 37 32.48 6.61 7.52
CA PHE A 37 31.96 6.79 6.16
C PHE A 37 30.43 6.67 6.12
N PHE A 38 29.85 5.63 6.73
CA PHE A 38 28.38 5.47 6.76
C PHE A 38 27.70 6.51 7.66
N ALA A 39 28.35 6.93 8.75
CA ALA A 39 27.85 8.01 9.61
C ALA A 39 27.68 9.32 8.84
N LYS A 40 28.66 9.68 7.98
CA LYS A 40 28.57 10.86 7.09
C LYS A 40 27.41 10.78 6.08
N LEU A 41 26.96 9.57 5.74
CA LEU A 41 25.81 9.34 4.88
C LEU A 41 24.48 9.31 5.65
N GLY A 42 24.48 9.58 6.96
CA GLY A 42 23.28 9.63 7.80
C GLY A 42 22.85 8.28 8.40
N PHE A 43 23.72 7.26 8.38
CA PHE A 43 23.47 6.03 9.13
C PHE A 43 23.81 6.22 10.61
N VAL A 44 23.01 5.59 11.47
CA VAL A 44 23.19 5.57 12.93
C VAL A 44 23.76 4.21 13.34
N ASN A 45 24.83 4.24 14.14
CA ASN A 45 25.44 3.03 14.70
C ASN A 45 24.57 2.46 15.83
N GLN A 46 24.22 1.16 15.73
CA GLN A 46 23.39 0.42 16.69
C GLN A 46 24.20 -0.57 17.54
N GLY A 47 25.52 -0.55 17.45
CA GLY A 47 26.43 -1.40 18.21
C GLY A 47 27.15 -2.45 17.38
N GLU A 48 28.06 -3.15 18.04
CA GLU A 48 28.89 -4.20 17.44
C GLU A 48 28.08 -5.49 17.19
N ILE A 49 28.29 -6.09 16.03
CA ILE A 49 27.72 -7.38 15.66
C ILE A 49 28.64 -8.47 16.24
N THR A 50 28.16 -9.19 17.24
CA THR A 50 28.94 -10.19 17.99
C THR A 50 28.74 -11.63 17.51
N THR A 51 28.01 -11.85 16.41
CA THR A 51 27.84 -13.18 15.83
C THR A 51 29.16 -13.68 15.21
N PRO A 52 29.38 -15.01 15.12
CA PRO A 52 30.62 -15.55 14.56
C PRO A 52 30.80 -15.08 13.11
N THR A 53 31.75 -14.17 12.88
CA THR A 53 32.11 -13.68 11.55
C THR A 53 33.25 -14.51 10.98
N THR A 54 33.27 -14.66 9.65
CA THR A 54 34.36 -15.34 8.93
C THR A 54 35.64 -14.50 8.87
N THR A 55 35.59 -13.26 9.33
CA THR A 55 36.69 -12.28 9.31
C THR A 55 37.02 -11.78 10.73
N PRO A 56 38.31 -11.58 11.06
CA PRO A 56 38.76 -11.11 12.38
C PRO A 56 38.52 -9.61 12.62
N ILE A 57 37.80 -8.93 11.73
CA ILE A 57 37.55 -7.50 11.78
C ILE A 57 36.21 -7.27 12.49
N ARG A 58 36.18 -6.30 13.41
CA ARG A 58 34.95 -5.90 14.13
C ARG A 58 33.96 -5.25 13.17
N HIS A 59 32.70 -5.63 13.30
CA HIS A 59 31.60 -5.14 12.46
C HIS A 59 30.54 -4.46 13.32
N PHE A 60 29.94 -3.39 12.79
CA PHE A 60 28.91 -2.59 13.46
C PHE A 60 27.64 -2.57 12.62
N LEU A 61 26.48 -2.67 13.27
CA LEU A 61 25.18 -2.53 12.62
C LEU A 61 24.89 -1.04 12.43
N MET A 62 24.76 -0.64 11.17
CA MET A 62 24.45 0.73 10.80
C MET A 62 23.04 0.78 10.20
N ILE A 63 22.19 1.69 10.68
CA ILE A 63 20.80 1.84 10.22
C ILE A 63 20.53 3.27 9.76
N LYS A 64 19.95 3.44 8.58
CA LYS A 64 19.42 4.72 8.10
C LYS A 64 17.92 4.62 7.84
N PRO A 65 17.06 5.42 8.51
CA PRO A 65 15.65 5.49 8.16
C PRO A 65 15.49 6.09 6.76
N VAL A 66 14.50 5.62 6.02
CA VAL A 66 14.23 6.07 4.65
C VAL A 66 12.93 6.86 4.66
N ALA A 67 12.99 8.12 4.21
CA ALA A 67 11.79 8.93 4.03
C ALA A 67 10.96 8.39 2.86
N THR A 68 9.65 8.27 3.04
CA THR A 68 8.73 7.81 1.99
C THR A 68 8.55 8.90 0.92
N LEU A 69 8.30 8.50 -0.32
CA LEU A 69 7.88 9.40 -1.42
C LEU A 69 6.35 9.54 -1.49
N ASP A 70 5.66 9.21 -0.40
CA ASP A 70 4.21 9.14 -0.36
C ASP A 70 3.66 10.52 0.00
N ASP A 71 2.89 11.10 -0.92
CA ASP A 71 2.28 12.43 -0.78
C ASP A 71 0.89 12.30 -0.17
N ILE A 72 0.80 11.86 1.09
CA ILE A 72 -0.47 11.82 1.80
C ILE A 72 -0.79 13.21 2.34
N LEU A 73 -1.46 14.01 1.51
CA LEU A 73 -1.77 15.42 1.79
C LEU A 73 -3.00 15.60 2.69
N HIS A 74 -3.86 14.58 2.79
CA HIS A 74 -5.09 14.63 3.58
C HIS A 74 -5.21 13.40 4.49
N ARG A 75 -5.57 13.60 5.76
CA ARG A 75 -5.82 12.55 6.77
C ARG A 75 -4.81 11.39 6.75
N GLY A 76 -3.53 11.72 6.93
CA GLY A 76 -2.44 10.73 6.96
C GLY A 76 -2.60 9.67 8.04
N ASP A 77 -3.20 10.04 9.17
CA ASP A 77 -3.57 9.13 10.26
C ASP A 77 -4.58 8.05 9.81
N TRP A 78 -5.56 8.43 8.99
CA TRP A 78 -6.56 7.51 8.47
C TRP A 78 -6.00 6.59 7.40
N CYS A 79 -5.12 7.11 6.54
CA CYS A 79 -4.41 6.29 5.56
C CYS A 79 -3.53 5.25 6.26
N ALA A 80 -2.80 5.62 7.32
CA ALA A 80 -2.01 4.68 8.10
C ALA A 80 -2.88 3.58 8.75
N GLN A 81 -4.04 3.95 9.30
CA GLN A 81 -5.00 2.99 9.87
C GLN A 81 -5.56 2.04 8.80
N LEU A 82 -5.92 2.57 7.63
CA LEU A 82 -6.42 1.78 6.51
C LEU A 82 -5.35 0.79 6.00
N GLN A 83 -4.13 1.27 5.82
CA GLN A 83 -2.98 0.45 5.40
C GLN A 83 -2.75 -0.71 6.36
N GLN A 84 -2.75 -0.43 7.66
CA GLN A 84 -2.56 -1.43 8.70
C GLN A 84 -3.71 -2.45 8.71
N ALA A 85 -4.96 -1.97 8.62
CA ALA A 85 -6.13 -2.83 8.55
C ALA A 85 -6.11 -3.76 7.33
N TRP A 86 -5.62 -3.29 6.18
CA TRP A 86 -5.41 -4.16 5.02
C TRP A 86 -4.41 -5.26 5.30
N TYR A 87 -3.24 -4.95 5.87
CA TYR A 87 -2.24 -5.97 6.18
C TYR A 87 -2.72 -6.98 7.22
N GLU A 88 -3.49 -6.53 8.22
CA GLU A 88 -4.03 -7.41 9.27
C GLU A 88 -5.18 -8.30 8.79
N HIS A 89 -6.14 -7.74 8.05
CA HIS A 89 -7.38 -8.44 7.69
C HIS A 89 -7.38 -9.00 6.26
N ILE A 90 -6.43 -8.58 5.43
CA ILE A 90 -6.24 -9.05 4.05
C ILE A 90 -4.74 -9.37 3.87
N PRO A 91 -4.24 -10.50 4.42
CA PRO A 91 -2.80 -10.81 4.40
C PRO A 91 -2.17 -10.82 2.99
N LEU A 92 -2.97 -11.11 1.95
CA LEU A 92 -2.53 -11.01 0.56
C LEU A 92 -2.08 -9.59 0.19
N SER A 93 -2.70 -8.55 0.73
CA SER A 93 -2.32 -7.15 0.46
C SER A 93 -0.89 -6.85 0.92
N GLU A 94 -0.47 -7.40 2.07
CA GLU A 94 0.91 -7.31 2.55
C GLU A 94 1.87 -8.10 1.65
N LYS A 95 1.50 -9.32 1.26
CA LYS A 95 2.33 -10.16 0.38
C LYS A 95 2.54 -9.55 -1.00
N MET A 96 1.53 -8.88 -1.53
CA MET A 96 1.62 -8.12 -2.76
C MET A 96 2.35 -6.79 -2.60
N GLY A 97 2.58 -6.32 -1.37
CA GLY A 97 3.18 -5.01 -1.09
C GLY A 97 2.27 -3.84 -1.46
N VAL A 98 0.95 -4.02 -1.42
CA VAL A 98 -0.02 -2.96 -1.71
C VAL A 98 0.11 -1.85 -0.68
N ARG A 99 0.38 -0.64 -1.14
CA ARG A 99 0.55 0.53 -0.28
C ARG A 99 -0.18 1.76 -0.77
N ILE A 100 -0.64 2.58 0.16
CA ILE A 100 -1.21 3.90 -0.10
C ILE A 100 -0.08 4.85 -0.43
N GLN A 101 -0.18 5.53 -1.57
CA GLN A 101 0.84 6.47 -2.03
C GLN A 101 0.38 7.92 -1.90
N GLN A 102 -0.90 8.20 -2.14
CA GLN A 102 -1.43 9.57 -2.06
C GLN A 102 -2.90 9.54 -1.67
N TYR A 103 -3.29 10.52 -0.85
CA TYR A 103 -4.69 10.85 -0.62
C TYR A 103 -4.84 12.36 -0.50
N THR A 104 -5.72 12.94 -1.30
CA THR A 104 -5.95 14.40 -1.36
C THR A 104 -7.36 14.81 -0.93
N GLY A 105 -8.16 13.88 -0.41
CA GLY A 105 -9.60 14.07 -0.20
C GLY A 105 -10.44 13.79 -1.45
N GLN A 106 -9.91 14.11 -2.64
CA GLN A 106 -10.55 13.87 -3.93
C GLN A 106 -9.99 12.65 -4.66
N LYS A 107 -8.66 12.51 -4.70
CA LYS A 107 -7.97 11.40 -5.36
C LYS A 107 -7.32 10.50 -4.34
N PHE A 108 -7.42 9.20 -4.55
CA PHE A 108 -6.78 8.17 -3.76
C PHE A 108 -5.96 7.27 -4.67
N ILE A 109 -4.66 7.17 -4.39
CA ILE A 109 -3.70 6.43 -5.21
C ILE A 109 -3.03 5.37 -4.36
N THR A 110 -3.04 4.14 -4.86
CA THR A 110 -2.25 3.04 -4.32
C THR A 110 -1.27 2.51 -5.34
N THR A 111 -0.28 1.77 -4.85
CA THR A 111 0.77 1.16 -5.66
C THR A 111 1.18 -0.17 -5.04
N MET A 112 2.00 -0.94 -5.75
CA MET A 112 2.64 -2.15 -5.27
C MET A 112 3.97 -2.32 -6.02
N PRO A 113 4.95 -3.08 -5.49
CA PRO A 113 6.17 -3.40 -6.23
C PRO A 113 5.87 -4.28 -7.44
N GLU A 114 6.68 -4.16 -8.49
CA GLU A 114 6.63 -5.11 -9.62
C GLU A 114 7.06 -6.51 -9.16
N THR A 115 8.12 -6.57 -8.35
CA THR A 115 8.66 -7.81 -7.80
C THR A 115 7.60 -8.52 -6.96
N GLY A 116 7.38 -9.81 -7.24
CA GLY A 116 6.35 -10.62 -6.57
C GLY A 116 4.95 -10.50 -7.18
N ASN A 117 4.73 -9.55 -8.11
CA ASN A 117 3.47 -9.35 -8.81
C ASN A 117 3.57 -9.60 -10.33
N GLN A 118 4.67 -10.20 -10.81
CA GLN A 118 4.88 -10.50 -12.22
C GLN A 118 4.20 -11.80 -12.68
N ASN A 119 3.91 -11.88 -13.97
CA ASN A 119 3.52 -13.07 -14.70
C ASN A 119 4.73 -13.66 -15.47
N PRO A 120 4.59 -14.83 -16.12
CA PRO A 120 5.69 -15.47 -16.88
C PRO A 120 6.28 -14.64 -18.04
N HIS A 121 5.62 -13.55 -18.43
CA HIS A 121 6.09 -12.63 -19.47
C HIS A 121 6.79 -11.39 -18.90
N HIS A 122 7.16 -11.37 -17.62
CA HIS A 122 7.83 -10.25 -16.96
C HIS A 122 7.06 -8.92 -17.04
N THR A 123 5.74 -9.02 -17.05
CA THR A 123 4.77 -7.92 -16.88
C THR A 123 3.92 -8.24 -15.66
N LEU A 124 3.13 -7.30 -15.15
CA LEU A 124 2.28 -7.52 -13.98
C LEU A 124 1.20 -8.56 -14.24
N PHE A 125 0.99 -9.40 -13.24
CA PHE A 125 -0.06 -10.42 -13.22
C PHE A 125 -1.45 -9.77 -13.12
N ALA A 126 -2.38 -10.24 -13.95
CA ALA A 126 -3.74 -9.73 -14.01
C ALA A 126 -4.44 -9.76 -12.64
N GLY A 127 -4.30 -10.85 -11.87
CA GLY A 127 -4.90 -10.94 -10.53
C GLY A 127 -4.32 -9.93 -9.53
N SER A 128 -3.04 -9.60 -9.66
CA SER A 128 -2.41 -8.55 -8.84
C SER A 128 -2.99 -7.17 -9.18
N LEU A 129 -3.11 -6.85 -10.48
CA LEU A 129 -3.72 -5.60 -10.95
C LEU A 129 -5.18 -5.46 -10.50
N PHE A 130 -5.97 -6.54 -10.60
CA PHE A 130 -7.34 -6.58 -10.14
C PHE A 130 -7.46 -6.32 -8.63
N SER A 131 -6.60 -6.96 -7.83
CA SER A 131 -6.59 -6.80 -6.37
C SER A 131 -6.17 -5.38 -5.97
N LEU A 132 -5.17 -4.81 -6.65
CA LEU A 132 -4.74 -3.42 -6.46
C LEU A 132 -5.89 -2.43 -6.72
N ALA A 133 -6.58 -2.55 -7.86
CA ALA A 133 -7.72 -1.67 -8.17
C ALA A 133 -8.90 -1.87 -7.22
N THR A 134 -9.19 -3.10 -6.84
CA THR A 134 -10.23 -3.42 -5.85
C THR A 134 -9.95 -2.71 -4.51
N LEU A 135 -8.73 -2.83 -3.99
CA LEU A 135 -8.35 -2.17 -2.74
C LEU A 135 -8.32 -0.65 -2.86
N THR A 136 -7.88 -0.12 -4.01
CA THR A 136 -7.90 1.33 -4.27
C THR A 136 -9.32 1.86 -4.17
N GLY A 137 -10.26 1.22 -4.87
CA GLY A 137 -11.65 1.61 -4.82
C GLY A 137 -12.23 1.50 -3.41
N TRP A 138 -12.11 0.31 -2.81
CA TRP A 138 -12.58 0.04 -1.46
C TRP A 138 -12.04 1.07 -0.45
N GLY A 139 -10.75 1.42 -0.55
CA GLY A 139 -10.08 2.40 0.30
C GLY A 139 -10.66 3.80 0.18
N LEU A 140 -10.95 4.27 -1.04
CA LEU A 140 -11.60 5.57 -1.22
C LEU A 140 -12.99 5.60 -0.57
N ILE A 141 -13.80 4.55 -0.75
CA ILE A 141 -15.11 4.44 -0.09
C ILE A 141 -14.96 4.46 1.42
N TRP A 142 -13.99 3.70 1.97
CA TRP A 142 -13.73 3.67 3.41
C TRP A 142 -13.37 5.06 3.96
N LEU A 143 -12.51 5.79 3.26
CA LEU A 143 -12.14 7.16 3.63
C LEU A 143 -13.35 8.10 3.59
N MET A 144 -14.20 8.00 2.55
CA MET A 144 -15.43 8.79 2.45
C MET A 144 -16.43 8.51 3.58
N LEU A 145 -16.56 7.25 4.01
CA LEU A 145 -17.42 6.91 5.14
C LEU A 145 -16.93 7.63 6.40
N ARG A 146 -15.62 7.66 6.65
CA ARG A 146 -15.05 8.37 7.80
C ARG A 146 -15.23 9.88 7.72
N GLU A 147 -15.05 10.49 6.54
CA GLU A 147 -15.33 11.93 6.32
C GLU A 147 -16.78 12.29 6.67
N ARG A 148 -17.73 11.37 6.42
CA ARG A 148 -19.15 11.57 6.72
C ARG A 148 -19.56 11.10 8.12
N HIS A 149 -18.61 10.66 8.94
CA HIS A 149 -18.87 10.02 10.24
C HIS A 149 -19.82 8.82 10.16
N LEU A 150 -19.79 8.09 9.05
CA LEU A 150 -20.58 6.89 8.80
C LEU A 150 -19.72 5.65 9.05
N GLY A 151 -20.35 4.63 9.62
CA GLY A 151 -19.82 3.26 9.64
C GLY A 151 -20.51 2.40 8.58
N GLY A 152 -19.87 1.29 8.21
CA GLY A 152 -20.50 0.31 7.34
C GLY A 152 -19.56 -0.80 6.90
N THR A 153 -20.16 -1.91 6.46
CA THR A 153 -19.42 -3.01 5.85
C THR A 153 -19.44 -2.83 4.34
N ILE A 154 -18.28 -2.60 3.75
CA ILE A 154 -18.11 -2.42 2.31
C ILE A 154 -17.82 -3.78 1.66
N ILE A 155 -18.65 -4.16 0.69
CA ILE A 155 -18.58 -5.43 -0.01
C ILE A 155 -18.47 -5.15 -1.51
N LEU A 156 -17.47 -5.71 -2.20
CA LEU A 156 -17.46 -5.71 -3.66
C LEU A 156 -18.51 -6.73 -4.15
N ALA A 157 -19.55 -6.25 -4.82
CA ALA A 157 -20.65 -7.09 -5.30
C ALA A 157 -20.47 -7.53 -6.76
N ASP A 158 -19.87 -6.69 -7.58
CA ASP A 158 -19.59 -6.97 -8.99
C ASP A 158 -18.38 -6.14 -9.44
N ALA A 159 -17.59 -6.68 -10.35
CA ALA A 159 -16.44 -5.97 -10.91
C ALA A 159 -16.13 -6.41 -12.34
N HIS A 160 -15.77 -5.43 -13.16
CA HIS A 160 -15.26 -5.64 -14.50
C HIS A 160 -13.91 -4.95 -14.64
N ILE A 161 -12.95 -5.62 -15.28
CA ILE A 161 -11.65 -5.03 -15.59
C ILE A 161 -11.32 -5.27 -17.06
N ARG A 162 -10.88 -4.22 -17.75
CA ARG A 162 -10.32 -4.30 -19.10
C ARG A 162 -8.84 -4.05 -19.04
N TYR A 163 -8.06 -5.02 -19.49
CA TYR A 163 -6.62 -4.90 -19.69
C TYR A 163 -6.36 -4.50 -21.14
N SER A 164 -6.00 -3.24 -21.37
CA SER A 164 -5.77 -2.70 -22.71
C SER A 164 -4.33 -2.92 -23.16
N LYS A 165 -3.37 -2.90 -22.22
CA LYS A 165 -1.94 -3.10 -22.48
C LYS A 165 -1.27 -3.84 -21.32
N PRO A 166 -0.23 -4.66 -21.57
CA PRO A 166 0.62 -5.15 -20.50
C PRO A 166 1.22 -4.00 -19.70
N ILE A 167 1.30 -4.16 -18.39
CA ILE A 167 1.88 -3.17 -17.48
C ILE A 167 3.19 -3.71 -16.93
N SER A 168 4.27 -2.95 -17.05
CA SER A 168 5.58 -3.21 -16.44
C SER A 168 5.97 -2.05 -15.54
N GLY A 169 7.02 -2.25 -14.74
CA GLY A 169 7.44 -1.25 -13.77
C GLY A 169 6.47 -1.15 -12.61
N LYS A 170 6.45 0.02 -11.98
CA LYS A 170 5.72 0.21 -10.72
C LYS A 170 4.31 0.73 -11.01
N PRO A 171 3.26 -0.09 -10.81
CA PRO A 171 1.91 0.31 -11.14
C PRO A 171 1.37 1.35 -10.16
N HIS A 172 0.49 2.21 -10.67
CA HIS A 172 -0.31 3.12 -9.86
C HIS A 172 -1.79 2.93 -10.20
N ALA A 173 -2.61 2.68 -9.19
CA ALA A 173 -4.06 2.61 -9.33
C ALA A 173 -4.68 3.89 -8.74
N VAL A 174 -5.54 4.55 -9.51
CA VAL A 174 -6.10 5.86 -9.20
C VAL A 174 -7.61 5.76 -9.12
N ALA A 175 -8.17 6.05 -7.94
CA ALA A 175 -9.60 6.28 -7.76
C ALA A 175 -9.84 7.78 -7.55
N ASP A 176 -10.73 8.35 -8.36
CA ASP A 176 -11.17 9.74 -8.24
C ASP A 176 -12.61 9.77 -7.72
N LEU A 177 -12.87 10.58 -6.71
CA LEU A 177 -14.20 10.78 -6.15
C LEU A 177 -15.21 11.31 -7.20
N GLY A 178 -14.76 12.00 -8.24
CA GLY A 178 -15.58 12.46 -9.36
C GLY A 178 -16.03 11.32 -10.29
N ALA A 179 -15.32 10.19 -10.27
CA ALA A 179 -15.68 8.97 -10.98
C ALA A 179 -16.44 7.95 -10.09
N LEU A 180 -16.84 8.38 -8.90
CA LEU A 180 -17.68 7.62 -7.98
C LEU A 180 -19.12 8.09 -8.09
N SER A 181 -20.05 7.14 -8.21
CA SER A 181 -21.48 7.41 -8.18
C SER A 181 -22.18 6.55 -7.13
N GLY A 182 -23.29 7.06 -6.59
CA GLY A 182 -24.05 6.41 -5.53
C GLY A 182 -24.38 7.37 -4.39
N ASP A 183 -25.38 7.00 -3.60
CA ASP A 183 -25.85 7.79 -2.46
C ASP A 183 -25.47 7.08 -1.15
N LEU A 184 -24.36 7.51 -0.55
CA LEU A 184 -23.92 7.04 0.76
C LEU A 184 -24.78 7.58 1.90
N ASP A 185 -25.57 8.65 1.70
CA ASP A 185 -26.43 9.23 2.75
C ASP A 185 -27.63 8.32 3.06
N ARG A 186 -27.86 7.29 2.23
CA ARG A 186 -28.76 6.17 2.57
C ARG A 186 -28.32 5.44 3.83
N LEU A 187 -27.02 5.37 4.12
CA LEU A 187 -26.48 4.70 5.30
C LEU A 187 -26.90 5.39 6.60
N ALA A 188 -26.97 6.73 6.61
CA ALA A 188 -27.45 7.50 7.76
C ALA A 188 -28.89 7.16 8.15
N ARG A 189 -29.67 6.60 7.21
CA ARG A 189 -31.06 6.14 7.40
C ARG A 189 -31.15 4.63 7.65
N GLY A 190 -30.02 3.96 7.94
CA GLY A 190 -29.97 2.52 8.17
C GLY A 190 -30.25 1.67 6.91
N ARG A 191 -30.09 2.23 5.71
CA ARG A 191 -30.32 1.52 4.45
C ARG A 191 -29.01 1.25 3.73
N LYS A 192 -28.90 0.08 3.10
CA LYS A 192 -27.74 -0.23 2.24
C LYS A 192 -27.58 0.80 1.11
N ALA A 193 -26.34 1.14 0.80
CA ALA A 193 -25.95 1.98 -0.33
C ALA A 193 -25.29 1.13 -1.42
N ARG A 194 -25.53 1.48 -2.69
CA ARG A 194 -24.80 0.95 -3.84
C ARG A 194 -23.93 2.06 -4.38
N VAL A 195 -22.65 1.78 -4.53
CA VAL A 195 -21.63 2.70 -5.04
C VAL A 195 -21.00 2.07 -6.27
N GLN A 196 -20.93 2.81 -7.37
CA GLN A 196 -20.16 2.42 -8.55
C GLN A 196 -18.95 3.32 -8.66
N MET A 197 -17.84 2.75 -9.11
CA MET A 197 -16.57 3.47 -9.16
C MET A 197 -15.69 2.90 -10.25
N GLN A 198 -15.00 3.81 -10.93
CA GLN A 198 -13.95 3.49 -11.86
C GLN A 198 -12.58 3.71 -11.21
N VAL A 199 -11.66 2.78 -11.44
CA VAL A 199 -10.26 2.87 -11.05
C VAL A 199 -9.41 2.68 -12.29
N GLU A 200 -8.54 3.65 -12.57
CA GLU A 200 -7.59 3.57 -13.67
C GLU A 200 -6.24 3.06 -13.17
N ILE A 201 -5.63 2.13 -13.90
CA ILE A 201 -4.32 1.57 -13.56
C ILE A 201 -3.31 1.93 -14.65
N PHE A 202 -2.21 2.52 -14.20
CA PHE A 202 -1.11 2.99 -15.02
C PHE A 202 0.14 2.16 -14.75
N GLY A 203 0.93 1.92 -15.79
CA GLY A 203 2.36 1.62 -15.64
C GLY A 203 3.18 2.90 -15.67
N ASP A 204 4.49 2.75 -15.84
CA ASP A 204 5.42 3.88 -15.85
C ASP A 204 5.12 4.91 -16.96
N GLU A 205 4.58 4.48 -18.12
CA GLU A 205 4.40 5.35 -19.29
C GLU A 205 2.94 5.61 -19.70
N THR A 206 2.02 4.66 -19.52
CA THR A 206 0.64 4.77 -20.04
C THR A 206 -0.41 4.03 -19.20
N PRO A 207 -1.70 4.42 -19.29
CA PRO A 207 -2.79 3.61 -18.74
C PRO A 207 -2.84 2.25 -19.44
N GLY A 208 -2.88 1.18 -18.63
CA GLY A 208 -2.85 -0.20 -19.11
C GLY A 208 -4.08 -1.02 -18.72
N ALA A 209 -4.86 -0.57 -17.74
CA ALA A 209 -6.12 -1.21 -17.38
C ALA A 209 -7.13 -0.23 -16.76
N VAL A 210 -8.42 -0.55 -16.94
CA VAL A 210 -9.54 0.17 -16.31
C VAL A 210 -10.40 -0.84 -15.59
N PHE A 211 -10.62 -0.59 -14.30
CA PHE A 211 -11.48 -1.38 -13.43
C PHE A 211 -12.75 -0.60 -13.12
N GLU A 212 -13.90 -1.25 -13.19
CA GLU A 212 -15.21 -0.74 -12.82
C GLU A 212 -15.77 -1.67 -11.74
N GLY A 213 -15.95 -1.14 -10.52
CA GLY A 213 -16.44 -1.89 -9.38
C GLY A 213 -17.78 -1.38 -8.89
N THR A 214 -18.69 -2.31 -8.61
CA THR A 214 -19.89 -2.05 -7.82
C THR A 214 -19.66 -2.53 -6.39
N TYR A 215 -19.72 -1.59 -5.45
CA TYR A 215 -19.64 -1.84 -4.02
C TYR A 215 -21.02 -1.68 -3.38
N ILE A 216 -21.36 -2.59 -2.49
CA ILE A 216 -22.50 -2.46 -1.59
C ILE A 216 -21.96 -2.12 -0.22
N VAL A 217 -22.45 -1.01 0.35
CA VAL A 217 -22.15 -0.64 1.73
C VAL A 217 -23.37 -0.97 2.57
N LEU A 218 -23.20 -1.90 3.49
CA LEU A 218 -24.20 -2.21 4.51
C LEU A 218 -24.04 -1.21 5.66
N PRO A 219 -25.13 -0.66 6.21
CA PRO A 219 -25.03 0.21 7.39
C PRO A 219 -24.37 -0.55 8.53
N ALA A 220 -23.60 0.15 9.37
CA ALA A 220 -23.16 -0.42 10.63
C ALA A 220 -24.39 -0.97 11.36
N LYS A 221 -24.36 -2.24 11.78
CA LYS A 221 -25.49 -2.83 12.50
C LYS A 221 -25.86 -1.87 13.64
N PRO A 222 -27.11 -1.38 13.73
CA PRO A 222 -27.58 -0.90 15.01
C PRO A 222 -27.47 -2.11 15.94
N PHE A 223 -26.80 -1.99 17.08
CA PHE A 223 -26.81 -3.05 18.08
C PHE A 223 -28.27 -3.25 18.54
N GLY A 224 -28.99 -4.14 17.87
CA GLY A 224 -30.17 -4.81 18.40
C GLY A 224 -29.68 -6.07 19.12
N PRO A 225 -30.35 -6.48 20.22
CA PRO A 225 -29.93 -7.64 20.99
C PRO A 225 -29.81 -8.83 20.04
N TYR A 226 -28.76 -9.63 20.19
CA TYR A 226 -28.78 -10.98 19.65
C TYR A 226 -30.09 -11.60 20.16
N GLU A 227 -31.00 -11.94 19.25
CA GLU A 227 -32.23 -12.61 19.65
C GLU A 227 -31.85 -13.85 20.47
N GLU A 228 -32.32 -13.86 21.72
CA GLU A 228 -32.50 -15.08 22.49
C GLU A 228 -33.55 -15.93 21.76
N GLY A 229 -33.15 -17.12 21.30
CA GLY A 229 -34.02 -18.12 20.68
C GLY A 229 -33.14 -19.16 19.99
N GLY A 230 -32.90 -20.37 20.53
CA GLY A 230 -33.83 -21.15 21.34
C GLY A 230 -34.91 -21.76 20.44
N ASN A 231 -34.57 -22.89 19.79
CA ASN A 231 -35.39 -24.07 19.45
C ASN A 231 -34.60 -24.84 18.37
N GLU A 232 -33.99 -25.98 18.69
CA GLU A 232 -34.61 -27.32 18.74
C GLU A 232 -35.40 -27.66 17.48
N GLU A 233 -34.90 -28.69 16.78
CA GLU A 233 -35.57 -29.67 15.91
C GLU A 233 -36.42 -29.16 14.71
N GLU A 234 -35.92 -29.41 13.50
CA GLU A 234 -36.42 -30.46 12.57
C GLU A 234 -35.43 -30.69 11.41
#